data_AF-A0A139DQ49-F1
#
_entry.id   AF-A0A139DQ49-F1
#
_cell.length_a   1.000
_cell.length_b   1.000
_cell.length_c   1.000
_cell.angle_alpha   90.00
_cell.angle_beta   90.00
_cell.angle_gamma   90.00
#
_symmetry.space_group_name_H-M   'P 1'
#
loop_
_entity.id
_entity.type
_entity.pdbx_description
1 polymer ?
#
loop_
_entity_poly.entity_id
_entity_poly.type
_entity_poly.pdbx_seq_one_letter_code
_entity_poly.pdbx_strand_id
1 'polypeptide(L)'
;MTKSTLRALSQPEEQVTDPLTELLRNGARELIAQAVEAELQVLLEQHAEHRLPDGRKAVVRNGYLPERTVQTGIGDVEIKVPKVRDRSGSGVRFNSTLLPPYLKRARSIEELLPWLYLKGVSTGDYQDALSALLGDQAKGLSANTISRLKQHWIDEHRSWCQRDLSQKRYVYWWADGIYSNVRMDNRLCLLVIIGVTEHGHKELVAVEDGFRESEDSWSELLLGLRERGLTTSPKLAVGDGALGFWKALAKCYPDVRHQRCWVHKTANILSALPKSVQPKVKAALHDIWMAETQDDAHKAFDRALVRFESKYPGAMERLRKDRDELLTFYDFPAEHWVHIRTTNPIESTFATVRLRTKRARNCGSRETTLAMVYKLLESAQKNWKRIKGFNLLTLVVNNVTFKDGEQVQDQSDRNAA
;
A
#
# COMPACT_ATOMS: atom_id res chain seq x y z
N MET A 1 27.20 -29.07 26.54
CA MET A 1 27.37 -27.64 26.22
C MET A 1 27.25 -27.44 24.71
N THR A 2 26.08 -27.02 24.24
CA THR A 2 25.78 -26.80 22.82
C THR A 2 26.35 -25.46 22.36
N LYS A 3 27.35 -25.50 21.46
CA LYS A 3 27.95 -24.32 20.83
C LYS A 3 26.89 -23.59 19.98
N SER A 4 26.59 -22.36 20.35
CA SER A 4 25.75 -21.45 19.57
C SER A 4 26.39 -21.17 18.20
N THR A 5 25.64 -21.37 17.12
CA THR A 5 26.01 -21.07 15.73
C THR A 5 25.72 -19.62 15.32
N LEU A 6 25.35 -18.75 16.27
CA LEU A 6 25.17 -17.33 16.00
C LEU A 6 26.55 -16.66 15.84
N ARG A 7 26.99 -16.48 14.59
CA ARG A 7 28.00 -15.46 14.28
C ARG A 7 27.38 -14.11 14.61
N ALA A 8 27.90 -13.44 15.64
CA ALA A 8 27.68 -12.01 15.81
C ALA A 8 28.13 -11.33 14.51
N LEU A 9 27.22 -10.59 13.86
CA LEU A 9 27.61 -9.68 12.80
C LEU A 9 28.52 -8.66 13.47
N SER A 10 29.76 -8.55 13.00
CA SER A 10 30.69 -7.50 13.43
C SER A 10 30.00 -6.16 13.29
N GLN A 11 30.07 -5.31 14.32
CA GLN A 11 29.68 -3.92 14.17
C GLN A 11 30.52 -3.34 13.02
N PRO A 12 29.92 -2.59 12.08
CA PRO A 12 30.70 -1.90 11.05
C PRO A 12 31.76 -1.04 11.74
N GLU A 13 32.98 -1.10 11.23
CA GLU A 13 34.12 -0.34 11.76
C GLU A 13 33.75 1.16 11.85
N GLU A 14 34.03 1.77 13.00
CA GLU A 14 33.86 3.21 13.21
C GLU A 14 34.76 3.96 12.23
N GLN A 15 34.14 4.90 11.49
CA GLN A 15 34.74 5.81 10.52
C GLN A 15 35.22 5.21 9.19
N VAL A 16 34.32 5.20 8.22
CA VAL A 16 34.70 5.31 6.81
C VAL A 16 34.38 6.73 6.34
N THR A 17 35.22 7.70 6.69
CA THR A 17 35.34 8.92 5.87
C THR A 17 36.17 8.55 4.65
N ASP A 18 35.47 8.22 3.56
CA ASP A 18 36.14 7.96 2.29
C ASP A 18 36.51 9.30 1.61
N PRO A 19 37.72 9.43 1.02
CA PRO A 19 38.17 10.67 0.37
C PRO A 19 37.22 11.20 -0.71
N LEU A 20 36.48 10.32 -1.39
CA LEU A 20 35.46 10.72 -2.37
C LEU A 20 34.32 11.47 -1.69
N THR A 21 33.82 10.97 -0.56
CA THR A 21 32.73 11.62 0.19
C THR A 21 33.15 13.01 0.69
N GLU A 22 34.38 13.19 1.16
CA GLU A 22 34.89 14.52 1.54
C GLU A 22 34.97 15.48 0.35
N LEU A 23 35.50 15.02 -0.79
CA LEU A 23 35.55 15.81 -2.02
C LEU A 23 34.14 16.24 -2.46
N LEU A 24 33.18 15.32 -2.42
CA LEU A 24 31.78 15.59 -2.77
C LEU A 24 31.13 16.60 -1.80
N ARG A 25 31.41 16.52 -0.49
CA ARG A 25 30.88 17.49 0.50
C ARG A 25 31.44 18.89 0.27
N ASN A 26 32.73 19.00 -0.01
CA ASN A 26 33.36 20.28 -0.32
C ASN A 26 32.79 20.89 -1.61
N GLY A 27 32.69 20.08 -2.68
CA GLY A 27 32.07 20.52 -3.93
C GLY A 27 30.60 20.92 -3.75
N ALA A 28 29.83 20.17 -2.97
CA ALA A 28 28.43 20.51 -2.68
C ALA A 28 28.30 21.83 -1.92
N ARG A 29 29.19 22.09 -0.94
CA ARG A 29 29.22 23.36 -0.20
C ARG A 29 29.46 24.55 -1.13
N GLU A 30 30.43 24.44 -2.02
CA GLU A 30 30.75 25.50 -2.99
C GLU A 30 29.61 25.73 -3.98
N LEU A 31 29.04 24.66 -4.53
CA LEU A 31 27.92 24.75 -5.46
C LEU A 31 26.68 25.37 -4.82
N ILE A 32 26.35 24.97 -3.59
CA ILE A 32 25.22 25.55 -2.85
C ILE A 32 25.47 27.03 -2.58
N ALA A 33 26.68 27.41 -2.16
CA ALA A 33 27.03 28.81 -1.95
C ALA A 33 26.85 29.62 -3.25
N GLN A 34 27.37 29.13 -4.38
CA GLN A 34 27.22 29.80 -5.68
C GLN A 34 25.76 29.94 -6.10
N ALA A 35 24.93 28.90 -5.92
CA ALA A 35 23.52 28.93 -6.28
C ALA A 35 22.73 29.96 -5.44
N VAL A 36 22.99 30.02 -4.14
CA VAL A 36 22.32 30.97 -3.24
C VAL A 36 22.79 32.40 -3.49
N GLU A 37 24.04 32.60 -3.88
CA GLU A 37 24.55 33.90 -4.33
C GLU A 37 23.88 34.36 -5.63
N ALA A 38 23.63 33.45 -6.56
CA ALA A 38 22.86 33.76 -7.76
C ALA A 38 21.41 34.17 -7.43
N GLU A 39 20.74 33.47 -6.52
CA GLU A 39 19.40 33.87 -6.03
C GLU A 39 19.41 35.27 -5.39
N LEU A 40 20.45 35.59 -4.61
CA LEU A 40 20.62 36.91 -4.00
C LEU A 40 20.79 37.99 -5.07
N GLN A 41 21.61 37.72 -6.08
CA GLN A 41 21.91 38.67 -7.14
C GLN A 41 20.62 39.03 -7.91
N VAL A 42 19.78 38.04 -8.20
CA VAL A 42 18.45 38.26 -8.80
C VAL A 42 17.59 39.21 -7.94
N LEU A 43 17.57 39.02 -6.61
CA LEU A 43 16.82 39.93 -5.71
C LEU A 43 17.41 41.36 -5.74
N LEU A 44 18.73 41.49 -5.74
CA LEU A 44 19.39 42.81 -5.76
C LEU A 44 19.14 43.54 -7.09
N GLU A 45 19.09 42.82 -8.20
CA GLU A 45 18.77 43.36 -9.52
C GLU A 45 17.30 43.83 -9.60
N GLN A 46 16.36 43.06 -9.03
CA GLN A 46 14.96 43.47 -8.92
C GLN A 46 14.77 44.78 -8.13
N HIS A 47 15.70 45.11 -7.23
CA HIS A 47 15.67 46.32 -6.41
C HIS A 47 16.75 47.35 -6.80
N ALA A 48 17.40 47.21 -7.95
CA ALA A 48 18.53 48.06 -8.34
C ALA A 48 18.14 49.54 -8.53
N GLU A 49 16.94 49.79 -9.05
CA GLU A 49 16.41 51.14 -9.28
C GLU A 49 15.83 51.79 -8.01
N HIS A 50 15.63 51.01 -6.95
CA HIS A 50 15.10 51.52 -5.69
C HIS A 50 16.22 52.19 -4.89
N ARG A 51 16.19 53.52 -4.85
CA ARG A 51 17.17 54.35 -4.13
C ARG A 51 16.49 55.19 -3.05
N LEU A 52 17.26 55.47 -1.99
CA LEU A 52 16.88 56.43 -0.96
C LEU A 52 16.95 57.87 -1.52
N PRO A 53 16.30 58.85 -0.85
CA PRO A 53 16.38 60.27 -1.23
C PRO A 53 17.81 60.83 -1.35
N ASP A 54 18.78 60.20 -0.66
CA ASP A 54 20.20 60.54 -0.70
C ASP A 54 21.00 59.80 -1.78
N GLY A 55 20.33 59.10 -2.71
CA GLY A 55 20.93 58.40 -3.84
C GLY A 55 21.55 57.03 -3.52
N ARG A 56 21.58 56.61 -2.25
CA ARG A 56 22.08 55.29 -1.84
C ARG A 56 21.08 54.19 -2.23
N LYS A 57 21.58 52.99 -2.55
CA LYS A 57 20.73 51.81 -2.80
C LYS A 57 19.85 51.50 -1.57
N ALA A 58 18.56 51.28 -1.80
CA ALA A 58 17.61 50.97 -0.74
C ALA A 58 17.84 49.57 -0.15
N VAL A 59 18.12 48.58 -0.99
CA VAL A 59 18.43 47.21 -0.57
C VAL A 59 19.91 46.91 -0.84
N VAL A 60 20.64 46.50 0.19
CA VAL A 60 22.07 46.17 0.07
C VAL A 60 22.39 44.85 0.74
N ARG A 61 23.39 44.14 0.22
CA ARG A 61 23.99 43.00 0.91
C ARG A 61 24.56 43.46 2.27
N ASN A 62 24.36 42.64 3.30
CA ASN A 62 24.80 42.93 4.66
C ASN A 62 25.43 41.71 5.34
N GLY A 63 26.30 40.98 4.63
CA GLY A 63 26.99 39.80 5.16
C GLY A 63 26.12 38.53 5.08
N TYR A 64 26.26 37.64 6.07
CA TYR A 64 25.58 36.34 6.11
C TYR A 64 24.77 36.16 7.40
N LEU A 65 23.81 35.24 7.36
CA LEU A 65 23.23 34.62 8.55
C LEU A 65 24.27 33.73 9.24
N PRO A 66 24.07 33.37 10.52
CA PRO A 66 24.91 32.37 11.19
C PRO A 66 25.01 31.11 10.35
N GLU A 67 26.21 30.54 10.30
CA GLU A 67 26.44 29.26 9.64
C GLU A 67 25.57 28.19 10.29
N ARG A 68 25.03 27.30 9.46
CA ARG A 68 24.25 26.16 9.91
C ARG A 68 24.54 24.95 9.05
N THR A 69 24.21 23.78 9.58
CA THR A 69 24.39 22.51 8.87
C THR A 69 23.07 22.03 8.29
N VAL A 70 23.11 21.54 7.05
CA VAL A 70 22.02 20.81 6.41
C VAL A 70 22.48 19.39 6.15
N GLN A 71 21.73 18.40 6.64
CA GLN A 71 22.00 17.00 6.39
C GLN A 71 21.53 16.61 4.98
N THR A 72 22.42 16.04 4.18
CA THR A 72 22.14 15.64 2.79
C THR A 72 22.41 14.14 2.59
N GLY A 73 22.18 13.62 1.37
CA GLY A 73 22.49 12.24 1.02
C GLY A 73 23.98 11.87 1.10
N ILE A 74 24.86 12.86 1.07
CA ILE A 74 26.31 12.67 1.22
C ILE A 74 26.79 12.99 2.65
N GLY A 75 25.87 13.26 3.58
CA GLY A 75 26.14 13.67 4.95
C GLY A 75 25.93 15.17 5.19
N ASP A 76 26.50 15.66 6.28
CA ASP A 76 26.31 17.04 6.74
C ASP A 76 27.10 18.04 5.88
N VAL A 77 26.40 19.08 5.41
CA VAL A 77 26.97 20.18 4.63
C VAL A 77 26.74 21.50 5.36
N GLU A 78 27.83 22.19 5.69
CA GLU A 78 27.81 23.53 6.28
C GLU A 78 27.42 24.56 5.22
N ILE A 79 26.52 25.47 5.56
CA ILE A 79 25.99 26.48 4.65
C ILE A 79 25.99 27.87 5.30
N LYS A 80 26.24 28.89 4.47
CA LYS A 80 26.06 30.30 4.82
C LYS A 80 25.09 30.93 3.84
N VAL A 81 23.98 31.45 4.35
CA VAL A 81 22.98 32.15 3.54
C VAL A 81 23.26 33.65 3.64
N PRO A 82 23.45 34.37 2.52
CA PRO A 82 23.67 35.81 2.53
C PRO A 82 22.42 36.52 3.06
N LYS A 83 22.60 37.73 3.61
CA LYS A 83 21.49 38.55 4.09
C LYS A 83 21.51 39.92 3.43
N VAL A 84 20.33 40.48 3.24
CA VAL A 84 20.14 41.85 2.80
C VAL A 84 19.74 42.73 3.98
N ARG A 85 20.08 44.02 3.87
CA ARG A 85 19.55 45.09 4.70
C ARG A 85 18.71 46.00 3.83
N ASP A 86 17.41 46.03 4.13
CA ASP A 86 16.50 47.05 3.63
C ASP A 86 16.71 48.34 4.44
N ARG A 87 17.00 49.45 3.75
CA ARG A 87 17.14 50.79 4.31
C ARG A 87 15.93 51.69 4.03
N SER A 88 15.03 51.31 3.12
CA SER A 88 13.80 52.06 2.82
C SER A 88 12.67 51.79 3.82
N GLY A 89 12.76 50.72 4.61
CA GLY A 89 11.73 50.36 5.60
C GLY A 89 10.53 49.61 5.00
N SER A 90 10.64 49.18 3.74
CA SER A 90 9.65 48.39 3.00
C SER A 90 9.52 46.93 3.46
N GLY A 91 10.45 46.45 4.29
CA GLY A 91 10.44 45.09 4.82
C GLY A 91 11.04 44.04 3.89
N VAL A 92 11.85 44.42 2.91
CA VAL A 92 12.48 43.47 1.96
C VAL A 92 13.43 42.53 2.70
N ARG A 93 13.24 41.22 2.49
CA ARG A 93 14.07 40.15 3.07
C ARG A 93 14.46 39.18 1.98
N PHE A 94 15.71 38.70 2.05
CA PHE A 94 16.15 37.60 1.21
C PHE A 94 15.77 36.27 1.87
N ASN A 95 14.91 35.51 1.18
CA ASN A 95 14.58 34.13 1.52
C ASN A 95 14.98 33.25 0.34
N SER A 96 16.03 32.46 0.53
CA SER A 96 16.50 31.53 -0.50
C SER A 96 15.43 30.48 -0.80
N THR A 97 15.21 30.21 -2.09
CA THR A 97 14.30 29.14 -2.52
C THR A 97 14.96 27.78 -2.31
N LEU A 98 16.26 27.69 -2.58
CA LEU A 98 17.06 26.49 -2.35
C LEU A 98 17.27 26.18 -0.86
N LEU A 99 17.50 27.21 -0.02
CA LEU A 99 17.75 27.08 1.42
C LEU A 99 16.75 27.88 2.26
N PRO A 100 15.47 27.45 2.33
CA PRO A 100 14.48 28.11 3.15
C PRO A 100 14.90 28.20 4.63
N PRO A 101 14.40 29.21 5.37
CA PRO A 101 14.61 29.29 6.81
C PRO A 101 14.26 27.97 7.50
N TYR A 102 15.08 27.56 8.47
CA TYR A 102 14.91 26.34 9.28
C TYR A 102 15.01 25.00 8.54
N LEU A 103 15.33 24.96 7.23
CA LEU A 103 15.72 23.72 6.55
C LEU A 103 16.88 23.05 7.32
N LYS A 104 16.67 21.81 7.78
CA LYS A 104 17.70 21.01 8.49
C LYS A 104 18.18 19.80 7.70
N ARG A 105 17.37 19.30 6.77
CA ARG A 105 17.64 18.08 6.01
C ARG A 105 17.18 18.25 4.57
N ALA A 106 17.87 17.60 3.64
CA ALA A 106 17.41 17.47 2.27
C ALA A 106 16.14 16.59 2.23
N ARG A 107 15.24 16.90 1.30
CA ARG A 107 13.97 16.18 1.11
C ARG A 107 14.16 14.67 0.92
N SER A 108 15.22 14.26 0.22
CA SER A 108 15.54 12.83 0.02
C SER A 108 15.80 12.08 1.33
N ILE A 109 16.42 12.73 2.33
CA ILE A 109 16.60 12.16 3.67
C ILE A 109 15.26 12.13 4.39
N GLU A 110 14.48 13.21 4.33
CA GLU A 110 13.13 13.24 4.92
C GLU A 110 12.20 12.16 4.36
N GLU A 111 12.35 11.78 3.08
CA GLU A 111 11.59 10.73 2.41
C GLU A 111 12.08 9.31 2.75
N LEU A 112 13.39 9.11 3.01
CA LEU A 112 13.96 7.81 3.40
C LEU A 112 13.45 7.33 4.77
N LEU A 113 13.29 8.24 5.71
CA LEU A 113 12.85 7.99 7.08
C LEU A 113 11.48 7.28 7.16
N PRO A 114 10.44 7.75 6.44
CA PRO A 114 9.18 7.03 6.21
C PRO A 114 9.41 5.58 5.78
N TRP A 115 10.33 5.35 4.86
CA TRP A 115 10.62 4.00 4.34
C TRP A 115 11.25 3.09 5.38
N LEU A 116 12.21 3.58 6.17
CA LEU A 116 12.82 2.78 7.26
C LEU A 116 11.74 2.35 8.28
N TYR A 117 10.83 3.27 8.61
CA TYR A 117 9.69 2.99 9.47
C TYR A 117 8.72 1.99 8.89
N LEU A 118 8.35 2.22 7.63
CA LEU A 118 7.47 1.32 6.88
C LEU A 118 8.07 -0.08 6.76
N LYS A 119 9.39 -0.20 6.55
CA LYS A 119 10.10 -1.48 6.42
C LYS A 119 10.35 -2.19 7.74
N GLY A 120 9.87 -1.62 8.86
CA GLY A 120 9.90 -2.27 10.16
C GLY A 120 11.28 -2.27 10.81
N VAL A 121 12.12 -1.30 10.47
CA VAL A 121 13.24 -0.91 11.33
C VAL A 121 12.60 -0.37 12.62
N SER A 122 13.09 -0.76 13.80
CA SER A 122 12.56 -0.21 15.05
C SER A 122 13.00 1.25 15.18
N THR A 123 12.21 2.10 15.83
CA THR A 123 12.59 3.52 16.02
C THR A 123 13.92 3.69 16.79
N GLY A 124 14.33 2.68 17.58
CA GLY A 124 15.63 2.65 18.25
C GLY A 124 16.80 2.41 17.29
N ASP A 125 16.59 1.59 16.24
CA ASP A 125 17.65 1.21 15.28
C ASP A 125 17.82 2.23 14.15
N TYR A 126 17.14 3.39 14.21
CA TYR A 126 17.18 4.37 13.10
C TYR A 126 18.47 5.15 13.10
N GLN A 127 18.97 5.43 14.28
CA GLN A 127 20.26 6.07 14.42
C GLN A 127 21.32 5.18 13.77
N ASP A 128 21.36 3.88 14.11
CA ASP A 128 22.31 2.94 13.52
C ASP A 128 22.17 2.84 11.99
N ALA A 129 20.92 2.73 11.49
CA ALA A 129 20.66 2.65 10.05
C ALA A 129 21.04 3.94 9.29
N LEU A 130 20.84 5.11 9.89
CA LEU A 130 21.19 6.40 9.30
C LEU A 130 22.69 6.68 9.42
N SER A 131 23.30 6.35 10.56
CA SER A 131 24.74 6.50 10.77
C SER A 131 25.55 5.66 9.80
N ALA A 132 25.08 4.44 9.49
CA ALA A 132 25.72 3.59 8.49
C ALA A 132 25.72 4.19 7.06
N LEU A 133 24.78 5.08 6.74
CA LEU A 133 24.66 5.71 5.41
C LEU A 133 25.20 7.15 5.37
N LEU A 134 25.08 7.89 6.46
CA LEU A 134 25.28 9.34 6.52
C LEU A 134 26.40 9.75 7.50
N GLY A 135 27.00 8.80 8.22
CA GLY A 135 28.05 8.99 9.22
C GLY A 135 27.50 9.21 10.65
N ASP A 136 28.37 9.14 11.65
CA ASP A 136 27.99 9.13 13.09
C ASP A 136 27.30 10.41 13.57
N GLN A 137 27.49 11.52 12.85
CA GLN A 137 26.81 12.79 13.10
C GLN A 137 25.34 12.77 12.64
N ALA A 138 24.92 11.73 11.93
CA ALA A 138 23.55 11.55 11.50
C ALA A 138 22.64 11.29 12.70
N LYS A 139 22.17 12.37 13.31
CA LYS A 139 21.19 12.30 14.38
C LYS A 139 19.98 11.52 13.89
N GLY A 140 19.59 10.50 14.64
CA GLY A 140 18.40 9.70 14.37
C GLY A 140 17.11 10.54 14.29
N LEU A 141 15.98 9.87 14.14
CA LEU A 141 14.70 10.58 14.21
C LEU A 141 14.42 11.03 15.64
N SER A 142 14.22 12.34 15.84
CA SER A 142 13.55 12.80 17.04
C SER A 142 12.11 12.29 17.07
N ALA A 143 11.58 12.04 18.28
CA ALA A 143 10.18 11.65 18.46
C ALA A 143 9.21 12.62 17.74
N ASN A 144 9.52 13.92 17.74
CA ASN A 144 8.75 14.95 17.05
C ASN A 144 8.73 14.77 15.53
N THR A 145 9.82 14.31 14.92
CA THR A 145 9.86 14.05 13.46
C THR A 145 8.99 12.85 13.10
N ILE A 146 9.02 11.79 13.92
CA ILE A 146 8.13 10.62 13.75
C ILE A 146 6.67 11.05 13.92
N SER A 147 6.37 11.89 14.91
CA SER A 147 5.01 12.38 15.14
C SER A 147 4.47 13.16 13.93
N ARG A 148 5.25 14.11 13.40
CA ARG A 148 4.87 14.86 12.18
C ARG A 148 4.69 13.97 10.96
N LEU A 149 5.57 12.97 10.79
CA LEU A 149 5.45 12.01 9.71
C LEU A 149 4.16 11.20 9.80
N LYS A 150 3.82 10.70 11.00
CA LYS A 150 2.56 9.99 11.23
C LYS A 150 1.36 10.87 10.90
N GLN A 151 1.39 12.14 11.32
CA GLN A 151 0.33 13.10 10.99
C GLN A 151 0.19 13.28 9.48
N HIS A 152 1.30 13.46 8.77
CA HIS A 152 1.29 13.57 7.32
C HIS A 152 0.66 12.34 6.63
N TRP A 153 0.99 11.13 7.08
CA TRP A 153 0.36 9.91 6.54
C TRP A 153 -1.13 9.81 6.86
N ILE A 154 -1.57 10.29 8.02
CA ILE A 154 -2.99 10.37 8.37
C ILE A 154 -3.71 11.32 7.40
N ASP A 155 -3.12 12.49 7.13
CA ASP A 155 -3.69 13.47 6.22
C ASP A 155 -3.73 12.93 4.77
N GLU A 156 -2.68 12.22 4.32
CA GLU A 156 -2.66 11.53 3.02
C GLU A 156 -3.74 10.45 2.93
N HIS A 157 -3.90 9.62 3.96
CA HIS A 157 -4.93 8.57 3.99
C HIS A 157 -6.33 9.18 3.95
N ARG A 158 -6.59 10.25 4.73
CA ARG A 158 -7.88 10.97 4.70
C ARG A 158 -8.18 11.55 3.32
N SER A 159 -7.20 12.22 2.71
CA SER A 159 -7.34 12.75 1.34
C SER A 159 -7.60 11.64 0.32
N TRP A 160 -6.87 10.53 0.42
CA TRP A 160 -7.07 9.36 -0.43
C TRP A 160 -8.44 8.72 -0.25
N CYS A 161 -8.98 8.68 0.97
CA CYS A 161 -10.34 8.20 1.25
C CYS A 161 -11.42 9.11 0.65
N GLN A 162 -11.12 10.37 0.32
CA GLN A 162 -12.05 11.33 -0.28
C GLN A 162 -11.88 11.48 -1.80
N ARG A 163 -10.92 10.75 -2.41
CA ARG A 163 -10.61 10.89 -3.84
C ARG A 163 -11.82 10.56 -4.73
N ASP A 164 -11.90 11.25 -5.86
CA ASP A 164 -12.88 10.94 -6.91
C ASP A 164 -12.59 9.57 -7.54
N LEU A 165 -13.64 8.76 -7.69
CA LEU A 165 -13.65 7.44 -8.30
C LEU A 165 -14.54 7.38 -9.55
N SER A 166 -15.11 8.50 -10.00
CA SER A 166 -16.02 8.59 -11.15
C SER A 166 -15.44 7.98 -12.43
N GLN A 167 -14.12 8.10 -12.64
CA GLN A 167 -13.41 7.57 -13.80
C GLN A 167 -12.86 6.16 -13.60
N LYS A 168 -13.07 5.55 -12.42
CA LYS A 168 -12.54 4.23 -12.10
C LYS A 168 -13.54 3.16 -12.52
N ARG A 169 -13.03 2.16 -13.24
CA ARG A 169 -13.78 0.95 -13.59
C ARG A 169 -12.99 -0.28 -13.18
N TYR A 170 -13.61 -1.10 -12.35
CA TYR A 170 -13.02 -2.35 -11.89
C TYR A 170 -13.79 -3.54 -12.46
N VAL A 171 -13.07 -4.55 -12.93
CA VAL A 171 -13.65 -5.79 -13.45
C VAL A 171 -13.81 -6.81 -12.33
N TYR A 172 -12.80 -6.94 -11.47
CA TYR A 172 -12.80 -7.84 -10.33
C TYR A 172 -12.47 -7.09 -9.04
N TRP A 173 -13.10 -7.50 -7.94
CA TRP A 173 -12.69 -7.13 -6.59
C TRP A 173 -12.24 -8.36 -5.81
N TRP A 174 -11.22 -8.19 -5.00
CA TRP A 174 -10.98 -9.01 -3.83
C TRP A 174 -11.35 -8.20 -2.60
N ALA A 175 -12.07 -8.81 -1.67
CA ALA A 175 -12.43 -8.22 -0.39
C ALA A 175 -12.03 -9.14 0.76
N ASP A 176 -11.51 -8.56 1.84
CA ASP A 176 -11.13 -9.30 3.04
C ASP A 176 -11.21 -8.41 4.30
N GLY A 177 -11.43 -9.05 5.44
CA GLY A 177 -11.42 -8.44 6.76
C GLY A 177 -10.17 -8.88 7.55
N ILE A 178 -9.36 -7.92 7.99
CA ILE A 178 -8.04 -8.21 8.54
C ILE A 178 -7.89 -7.63 9.93
N TYR A 179 -7.82 -8.53 10.90
CA TYR A 179 -7.58 -8.17 12.28
C TYR A 179 -6.12 -7.77 12.51
N SER A 180 -5.91 -6.55 12.97
CA SER A 180 -4.63 -6.05 13.47
C SER A 180 -4.69 -5.86 14.98
N ASN A 181 -3.59 -6.21 15.67
CA ASN A 181 -3.47 -5.93 17.10
C ASN A 181 -3.00 -4.48 17.26
N VAL A 182 -3.85 -3.61 17.82
CA VAL A 182 -3.50 -2.23 18.18
C VAL A 182 -3.27 -2.17 19.69
N ARG A 183 -2.28 -1.40 20.14
CA ARG A 183 -1.85 -1.40 21.54
C ARG A 183 -2.80 -0.61 22.47
N MET A 184 -3.43 0.45 21.97
CA MET A 184 -4.27 1.36 22.77
C MET A 184 -5.78 1.20 22.52
N ASP A 185 -6.19 0.28 21.65
CA ASP A 185 -7.59 0.07 21.26
C ASP A 185 -7.95 -1.42 21.23
N ASN A 186 -9.25 -1.71 21.18
CA ASN A 186 -9.76 -3.05 20.82
C ASN A 186 -9.20 -3.49 19.45
N ARG A 187 -9.14 -4.81 19.23
CA ARG A 187 -8.59 -5.42 18.01
C ARG A 187 -9.22 -4.78 16.76
N LEU A 188 -8.41 -4.04 16.01
CA LEU A 188 -8.87 -3.28 14.83
C LEU A 188 -9.18 -4.24 13.69
N CYS A 189 -10.39 -4.17 13.14
CA CYS A 189 -10.75 -4.87 11.91
C CYS A 189 -10.54 -3.93 10.73
N LEU A 190 -9.64 -4.32 9.81
CA LEU A 190 -9.37 -3.57 8.59
C LEU A 190 -10.15 -4.20 7.44
N LEU A 191 -11.07 -3.45 6.85
CA LEU A 191 -11.82 -3.85 5.66
C LEU A 191 -11.04 -3.38 4.44
N VAL A 192 -10.71 -4.30 3.54
CA VAL A 192 -9.84 -4.02 2.41
C VAL A 192 -10.49 -4.48 1.12
N ILE A 193 -10.43 -3.62 0.11
CA ILE A 193 -10.79 -3.97 -1.26
C ILE A 193 -9.60 -3.71 -2.18
N ILE A 194 -9.19 -4.73 -2.93
CA ILE A 194 -8.25 -4.61 -4.06
C ILE A 194 -9.05 -4.85 -5.34
N GLY A 195 -8.95 -3.96 -6.31
CA GLY A 195 -9.63 -4.05 -7.59
C GLY A 195 -8.69 -4.34 -8.75
N VAL A 196 -9.24 -4.87 -9.84
CA VAL A 196 -8.56 -5.00 -11.14
C VAL A 196 -9.19 -4.04 -12.12
N THR A 197 -8.43 -3.12 -12.69
CA THR A 197 -8.93 -2.22 -13.74
C THR A 197 -9.24 -2.98 -15.03
N GLU A 198 -9.94 -2.37 -15.98
CA GLU A 198 -10.18 -2.96 -17.32
C GLU A 198 -8.89 -3.26 -18.09
N HIS A 199 -7.80 -2.59 -17.74
CA HIS A 199 -6.46 -2.87 -18.26
C HIS A 199 -5.70 -3.93 -17.44
N GLY A 200 -6.34 -4.59 -16.47
CA GLY A 200 -5.72 -5.67 -15.70
C GLY A 200 -4.74 -5.24 -14.62
N HIS A 201 -4.61 -3.93 -14.35
CA HIS A 201 -3.79 -3.43 -13.25
C HIS A 201 -4.54 -3.63 -11.92
N LYS A 202 -3.81 -4.08 -10.90
CA LYS A 202 -4.35 -4.19 -9.55
C LYS A 202 -4.20 -2.84 -8.84
N GLU A 203 -5.25 -2.39 -8.17
CA GLU A 203 -5.27 -1.14 -7.41
C GLU A 203 -5.93 -1.36 -6.04
N LEU A 204 -5.41 -0.71 -5.01
CA LEU A 204 -6.08 -0.58 -3.72
C LEU A 204 -7.29 0.33 -3.91
N VAL A 205 -8.47 -0.21 -3.66
CA VAL A 205 -9.74 0.52 -3.80
C VAL A 205 -10.14 1.10 -2.45
N ALA A 206 -10.09 0.30 -1.39
CA ALA A 206 -10.45 0.73 -0.05
C ALA A 206 -9.55 0.08 1.01
N VAL A 207 -9.23 0.84 2.05
CA VAL A 207 -8.69 0.34 3.33
C VAL A 207 -9.25 1.21 4.44
N GLU A 208 -10.21 0.66 5.16
CA GLU A 208 -10.96 1.37 6.18
C GLU A 208 -11.08 0.49 7.42
N ASP A 209 -11.34 1.12 8.55
CA ASP A 209 -11.50 0.48 9.83
C ASP A 209 -12.96 0.14 10.11
N GLY A 210 -13.27 -1.15 10.07
CA GLY A 210 -14.52 -1.67 10.60
C GLY A 210 -14.46 -1.80 12.11
N PHE A 211 -15.58 -1.57 12.80
CA PHE A 211 -15.74 -2.01 14.19
C PHE A 211 -15.65 -3.55 14.27
N ARG A 212 -16.18 -4.23 13.24
CA ARG A 212 -16.16 -5.67 13.00
C ARG A 212 -16.44 -5.92 11.51
N GLU A 213 -16.34 -7.17 11.04
CA GLU A 213 -16.79 -7.58 9.71
C GLU A 213 -18.33 -7.70 9.62
N SER A 214 -19.05 -6.65 10.05
CA SER A 214 -20.51 -6.59 9.96
C SER A 214 -20.97 -6.02 8.63
N GLU A 215 -22.21 -6.35 8.32
CA GLU A 215 -22.94 -5.75 7.19
C GLU A 215 -22.94 -4.22 7.24
N ASP A 216 -23.11 -3.62 8.43
CA ASP A 216 -23.12 -2.15 8.57
C ASP A 216 -21.77 -1.53 8.16
N SER A 217 -20.65 -2.07 8.67
CA SER A 217 -19.30 -1.56 8.35
C SER A 217 -18.93 -1.75 6.88
N TRP A 218 -19.34 -2.87 6.26
CA TRP A 218 -19.17 -3.05 4.83
C TRP A 218 -20.11 -2.16 4.01
N SER A 219 -21.33 -1.90 4.48
CA SER A 219 -22.29 -1.03 3.80
C SER A 219 -21.79 0.40 3.81
N GLU A 220 -21.28 0.90 4.94
CA GLU A 220 -20.66 2.23 5.05
C GLU A 220 -19.53 2.40 4.03
N LEU A 221 -18.60 1.44 3.98
CA LEU A 221 -17.48 1.46 3.01
C LEU A 221 -18.00 1.45 1.56
N LEU A 222 -18.91 0.54 1.22
CA LEU A 222 -19.40 0.39 -0.16
C LEU A 222 -20.26 1.57 -0.61
N LEU A 223 -21.07 2.16 0.28
CA LEU A 223 -21.82 3.39 0.03
C LEU A 223 -20.86 4.56 -0.16
N GLY A 224 -19.85 4.71 0.69
CA GLY A 224 -18.82 5.73 0.53
C GLY A 224 -18.03 5.61 -0.77
N LEU A 225 -17.84 4.41 -1.33
CA LEU A 225 -17.29 4.23 -2.68
C LEU A 225 -18.25 4.77 -3.76
N ARG A 226 -19.56 4.50 -3.64
CA ARG A 226 -20.56 4.98 -4.60
C ARG A 226 -20.72 6.49 -4.56
N GLU A 227 -20.73 7.09 -3.37
CA GLU A 227 -20.80 8.54 -3.17
C GLU A 227 -19.61 9.26 -3.82
N ARG A 228 -18.43 8.62 -3.85
CA ARG A 228 -17.23 9.10 -4.56
C ARG A 228 -17.26 8.85 -6.07
N GLY A 229 -18.37 8.36 -6.62
CA GLY A 229 -18.55 8.20 -8.06
C GLY A 229 -18.31 6.78 -8.60
N LEU A 230 -17.95 5.79 -7.75
CA LEU A 230 -17.77 4.41 -8.20
C LEU A 230 -19.11 3.70 -8.42
N THR A 231 -19.87 4.15 -9.41
CA THR A 231 -21.23 3.68 -9.67
C THR A 231 -21.26 2.36 -10.42
N THR A 232 -20.24 2.07 -11.23
CA THR A 232 -20.16 0.83 -11.99
C THR A 232 -19.67 -0.31 -11.11
N SER A 233 -20.48 -1.36 -10.99
CA SER A 233 -20.16 -2.58 -10.26
C SER A 233 -19.03 -3.38 -10.93
N PRO A 234 -18.22 -4.13 -10.16
CA PRO A 234 -17.36 -5.16 -10.74
C PRO A 234 -18.20 -6.32 -11.29
N LYS A 235 -17.62 -7.13 -12.18
CA LYS A 235 -18.25 -8.35 -12.69
C LYS A 235 -18.16 -9.52 -11.70
N LEU A 236 -17.15 -9.51 -10.83
CA LEU A 236 -16.92 -10.52 -9.81
C LEU A 236 -16.38 -9.88 -8.54
N ALA A 237 -16.91 -10.26 -7.40
CA ALA A 237 -16.26 -10.06 -6.10
C ALA A 237 -15.80 -11.41 -5.56
N VAL A 238 -14.55 -11.46 -5.12
CA VAL A 238 -13.90 -12.62 -4.53
C VAL A 238 -13.66 -12.34 -3.05
N GLY A 239 -14.18 -13.16 -2.17
CA GLY A 239 -14.09 -12.92 -0.73
C GLY A 239 -14.11 -14.20 0.08
N ASP A 240 -13.91 -14.02 1.37
CA ASP A 240 -13.97 -15.09 2.36
C ASP A 240 -15.42 -15.43 2.76
N GLY A 241 -15.49 -16.19 3.87
CA GLY A 241 -16.63 -16.53 4.70
C GLY A 241 -17.65 -15.45 5.04
N ALA A 242 -17.23 -14.20 5.18
CA ALA A 242 -17.90 -13.21 6.01
C ALA A 242 -19.24 -12.76 5.43
N LEU A 243 -20.33 -13.12 6.12
CA LEU A 243 -21.70 -12.78 5.69
C LEU A 243 -21.95 -11.26 5.61
N GLY A 244 -21.22 -10.45 6.38
CA GLY A 244 -21.36 -8.99 6.37
C GLY A 244 -21.05 -8.38 5.01
N PHE A 245 -19.94 -8.78 4.38
CA PHE A 245 -19.54 -8.28 3.07
C PHE A 245 -20.57 -8.61 2.00
N TRP A 246 -20.98 -9.89 1.91
CA TRP A 246 -21.89 -10.35 0.87
C TRP A 246 -23.27 -9.70 0.96
N LYS A 247 -23.80 -9.48 2.17
CA LYS A 247 -25.07 -8.77 2.36
C LYS A 247 -24.98 -7.30 1.95
N ALA A 248 -23.90 -6.62 2.34
CA ALA A 248 -23.66 -5.23 1.96
C ALA A 248 -23.47 -5.08 0.45
N LEU A 249 -22.73 -6.01 -0.17
CA LEU A 249 -22.49 -6.05 -1.60
C LEU A 249 -23.79 -6.23 -2.39
N ALA A 250 -24.65 -7.17 -1.99
CA ALA A 250 -25.95 -7.39 -2.62
C ALA A 250 -26.87 -6.15 -2.56
N LYS A 251 -26.76 -5.33 -1.50
CA LYS A 251 -27.49 -4.06 -1.39
C LYS A 251 -26.92 -2.95 -2.28
N CYS A 252 -25.58 -2.85 -2.34
CA CYS A 252 -24.92 -1.73 -3.03
C CYS A 252 -24.73 -1.98 -4.53
N TYR A 253 -24.47 -3.23 -4.91
CA TYR A 253 -24.15 -3.69 -6.26
C TYR A 253 -24.78 -5.08 -6.52
N PRO A 254 -26.10 -5.15 -6.76
CA PRO A 254 -26.85 -6.42 -6.81
C PRO A 254 -26.42 -7.36 -7.94
N ASP A 255 -25.89 -6.83 -9.04
CA ASP A 255 -25.52 -7.62 -10.22
C ASP A 255 -24.13 -8.27 -10.13
N VAL A 256 -23.42 -8.07 -9.01
CA VAL A 256 -22.06 -8.60 -8.83
C VAL A 256 -22.11 -10.10 -8.57
N ARG A 257 -21.41 -10.89 -9.38
CA ARG A 257 -21.26 -12.32 -9.11
C ARG A 257 -20.35 -12.56 -7.91
N HIS A 258 -20.69 -13.56 -7.11
CA HIS A 258 -19.96 -13.92 -5.89
C HIS A 258 -19.03 -15.09 -6.13
N GLN A 259 -17.77 -14.94 -5.75
CA GLN A 259 -16.80 -16.03 -5.71
C GLN A 259 -16.25 -16.20 -4.30
N ARG A 260 -16.39 -17.42 -3.78
CA ARG A 260 -15.85 -17.79 -2.47
C ARG A 260 -14.40 -18.25 -2.61
N CYS A 261 -13.54 -17.75 -1.74
CA CYS A 261 -12.14 -18.12 -1.75
C CYS A 261 -11.94 -19.59 -1.36
N TRP A 262 -11.33 -20.38 -2.25
CA TRP A 262 -11.02 -21.78 -2.01
C TRP A 262 -10.03 -22.02 -0.87
N VAL A 263 -9.10 -21.09 -0.63
CA VAL A 263 -8.12 -21.19 0.47
C VAL A 263 -8.82 -21.08 1.82
N HIS A 264 -9.61 -20.02 2.02
CA HIS A 264 -10.40 -19.82 3.23
C HIS A 264 -11.42 -20.94 3.42
N LYS A 265 -12.08 -21.39 2.35
CA LYS A 265 -13.02 -22.50 2.41
C LYS A 265 -12.36 -23.79 2.85
N THR A 266 -11.21 -24.11 2.26
CA THR A 266 -10.42 -25.29 2.62
C THR A 266 -10.04 -25.23 4.10
N ALA A 267 -9.50 -24.10 4.58
CA ALA A 267 -9.16 -23.93 5.99
C ALA A 267 -10.38 -24.13 6.92
N ASN A 268 -11.54 -23.57 6.56
CA ASN A 268 -12.79 -23.72 7.30
C ASN A 268 -13.24 -25.19 7.38
N ILE A 269 -13.20 -25.94 6.26
CA ILE A 269 -13.53 -27.36 6.24
C ILE A 269 -12.54 -28.17 7.10
N LEU A 270 -11.23 -27.94 6.92
CA LEU A 270 -10.18 -28.66 7.64
C LEU A 270 -10.22 -28.42 9.16
N SER A 271 -10.68 -27.25 9.62
CA SER A 271 -10.84 -26.95 11.05
C SER A 271 -11.87 -27.85 11.76
N ALA A 272 -12.83 -28.43 11.03
CA ALA A 272 -13.81 -29.37 11.55
C ALA A 272 -13.32 -30.83 11.52
N LEU A 273 -12.08 -31.07 11.09
CA LEU A 273 -11.56 -32.41 10.83
C LEU A 273 -10.34 -32.73 11.72
N PRO A 274 -10.24 -33.98 12.20
CA PRO A 274 -9.02 -34.47 12.84
C PRO A 274 -7.81 -34.35 11.92
N LYS A 275 -6.65 -33.95 12.47
CA LYS A 275 -5.40 -33.74 11.68
C LYS A 275 -5.01 -34.93 10.80
N SER A 276 -5.31 -36.16 11.23
CA SER A 276 -4.98 -37.39 10.50
C SER A 276 -5.71 -37.54 9.16
N VAL A 277 -6.92 -36.99 9.02
CA VAL A 277 -7.71 -37.08 7.77
C VAL A 277 -7.55 -35.86 6.87
N GLN A 278 -7.08 -34.73 7.41
CA GLN A 278 -6.93 -33.47 6.68
C GLN A 278 -6.17 -33.60 5.34
N PRO A 279 -5.06 -34.37 5.22
CA PRO A 279 -4.38 -34.52 3.93
C PRO A 279 -5.27 -35.14 2.85
N LYS A 280 -6.08 -36.15 3.19
CA LYS A 280 -6.98 -36.83 2.26
C LYS A 280 -8.13 -35.94 1.82
N VAL A 281 -8.72 -35.19 2.75
CA VAL A 281 -9.78 -34.23 2.42
C VAL A 281 -9.23 -33.07 1.60
N LYS A 282 -8.05 -32.55 1.94
CA LYS A 282 -7.39 -31.48 1.17
C LYS A 282 -7.13 -31.88 -0.28
N ALA A 283 -6.69 -33.12 -0.52
CA ALA A 283 -6.52 -33.65 -1.88
C ALA A 283 -7.85 -33.70 -2.63
N ALA A 284 -8.91 -34.22 -2.01
CA ALA A 284 -10.24 -34.25 -2.63
C ALA A 284 -10.79 -32.85 -2.93
N LEU A 285 -10.58 -31.87 -2.04
CA LEU A 285 -10.94 -30.47 -2.29
C LEU A 285 -10.14 -29.89 -3.46
N HIS A 286 -8.84 -30.19 -3.53
CA HIS A 286 -7.99 -29.78 -4.64
C HIS A 286 -8.47 -30.32 -5.98
N ASP A 287 -8.90 -31.58 -6.04
CA ASP A 287 -9.44 -32.18 -7.27
C ASP A 287 -10.71 -31.45 -7.77
N ILE A 288 -11.50 -30.85 -6.87
CA ILE A 288 -12.68 -30.07 -7.26
C ILE A 288 -12.26 -28.80 -8.00
N TRP A 289 -11.48 -27.94 -7.35
CA TRP A 289 -11.20 -26.61 -7.91
C TRP A 289 -10.09 -26.61 -8.95
N MET A 290 -9.40 -27.73 -9.15
CA MET A 290 -8.46 -27.94 -10.25
C MET A 290 -9.07 -28.70 -11.43
N ALA A 291 -10.33 -29.12 -11.36
CA ALA A 291 -11.01 -29.74 -12.49
C ALA A 291 -11.01 -28.81 -13.72
N GLU A 292 -10.91 -29.40 -14.91
CA GLU A 292 -10.85 -28.66 -16.17
C GLU A 292 -12.20 -28.02 -16.51
N THR A 293 -13.30 -28.70 -16.18
CA THR A 293 -14.67 -28.24 -16.42
C THR A 293 -15.47 -28.14 -15.14
N GLN A 294 -16.52 -27.31 -15.16
CA GLN A 294 -17.47 -27.16 -14.07
C GLN A 294 -18.20 -28.48 -13.79
N ASP A 295 -18.55 -29.24 -14.84
CA ASP A 295 -19.20 -30.56 -14.70
C ASP A 295 -18.29 -31.56 -13.96
N ASP A 296 -16.99 -31.60 -14.31
CA ASP A 296 -16.04 -32.46 -13.60
C ASP A 296 -15.78 -31.99 -12.17
N ALA A 297 -15.82 -30.67 -11.92
CA ALA A 297 -15.79 -30.12 -10.58
C ALA A 297 -17.00 -30.58 -9.76
N HIS A 298 -18.21 -30.56 -10.33
CA HIS A 298 -19.42 -31.08 -9.68
C HIS A 298 -19.31 -32.57 -9.37
N LYS A 299 -18.84 -33.39 -10.32
CA LYS A 299 -18.59 -34.83 -10.07
C LYS A 299 -17.56 -35.04 -8.96
N ALA A 300 -16.47 -34.26 -8.95
CA ALA A 300 -15.47 -34.32 -7.88
C ALA A 300 -16.05 -33.93 -6.53
N PHE A 301 -16.94 -32.93 -6.51
CA PHE A 301 -17.66 -32.48 -5.34
C PHE A 301 -18.51 -33.60 -4.75
N ASP A 302 -19.31 -34.25 -5.59
CA ASP A 302 -20.20 -35.33 -5.16
C ASP A 302 -19.40 -36.55 -4.66
N ARG A 303 -18.28 -36.89 -5.33
CA ARG A 303 -17.35 -37.92 -4.86
C ARG A 303 -16.78 -37.57 -3.47
N ALA A 304 -16.42 -36.32 -3.23
CA ALA A 304 -15.91 -35.88 -1.93
C ALA A 304 -16.97 -36.01 -0.83
N LEU A 305 -18.21 -35.59 -1.11
CA LEU A 305 -19.34 -35.74 -0.17
C LEU A 305 -19.56 -37.22 0.18
N VAL A 306 -19.76 -38.09 -0.82
CA VAL A 306 -19.99 -39.52 -0.60
C VAL A 306 -18.87 -40.16 0.22
N ARG A 307 -17.62 -39.80 -0.05
CA ARG A 307 -16.45 -40.39 0.60
C ARG A 307 -16.33 -40.04 2.08
N PHE A 308 -16.71 -38.82 2.48
CA PHE A 308 -16.40 -38.29 3.81
C PHE A 308 -17.63 -37.98 4.68
N GLU A 309 -18.83 -37.88 4.10
CA GLU A 309 -20.04 -37.42 4.80
C GLU A 309 -20.44 -38.33 5.96
N SER A 310 -20.36 -39.66 5.79
CA SER A 310 -20.75 -40.61 6.85
C SER A 310 -19.96 -40.44 8.15
N LYS A 311 -18.69 -40.04 8.05
CA LYS A 311 -17.80 -39.84 9.21
C LYS A 311 -17.67 -38.38 9.63
N TYR A 312 -17.83 -37.45 8.70
CA TYR A 312 -17.58 -36.02 8.91
C TYR A 312 -18.69 -35.14 8.32
N PRO A 313 -19.96 -35.32 8.75
CA PRO A 313 -21.10 -34.64 8.14
C PRO A 313 -20.99 -33.12 8.28
N GLY A 314 -20.53 -32.60 9.42
CA GLY A 314 -20.35 -31.16 9.62
C GLY A 314 -19.29 -30.52 8.71
N ALA A 315 -18.26 -31.26 8.30
CA ALA A 315 -17.25 -30.77 7.36
C ALA A 315 -17.78 -30.76 5.92
N MET A 316 -18.56 -31.79 5.55
CA MET A 316 -19.18 -31.90 4.23
C MET A 316 -20.34 -30.92 4.05
N GLU A 317 -21.10 -30.62 5.10
CA GLU A 317 -22.13 -29.60 5.07
C GLU A 317 -21.52 -28.21 4.85
N ARG A 318 -20.39 -27.92 5.50
CA ARG A 318 -19.61 -26.71 5.20
C ARG A 318 -19.27 -26.68 3.73
N LEU A 319 -18.73 -27.74 3.14
CA LEU A 319 -18.42 -27.80 1.71
C LEU A 319 -19.67 -27.52 0.86
N ARG A 320 -20.76 -28.28 1.06
CA ARG A 320 -22.02 -28.21 0.30
C ARG A 320 -22.65 -26.83 0.25
N LYS A 321 -22.64 -26.12 1.38
CA LYS A 321 -23.34 -24.83 1.53
C LYS A 321 -22.95 -23.76 0.51
N ASP A 322 -21.69 -23.75 0.08
CA ASP A 322 -21.15 -22.70 -0.81
C ASP A 322 -20.80 -23.27 -2.21
N ARG A 323 -21.45 -24.36 -2.64
CA ARG A 323 -21.09 -25.09 -3.88
C ARG A 323 -21.05 -24.16 -5.09
N ASP A 324 -22.11 -23.39 -5.29
CA ASP A 324 -22.26 -22.55 -6.48
C ASP A 324 -21.27 -21.38 -6.44
N GLU A 325 -21.16 -20.69 -5.32
CA GLU A 325 -20.23 -19.56 -5.17
C GLU A 325 -18.76 -19.99 -5.20
N LEU A 326 -18.44 -21.26 -4.92
CA LEU A 326 -17.09 -21.79 -5.08
C LEU A 326 -16.72 -22.04 -6.54
N LEU A 327 -17.70 -22.27 -7.41
CA LEU A 327 -17.51 -22.66 -8.81
C LEU A 327 -17.82 -21.53 -9.81
N THR A 328 -18.28 -20.36 -9.35
CA THR A 328 -18.56 -19.17 -10.18
C THR A 328 -17.41 -18.78 -11.12
N PHE A 329 -16.16 -19.05 -10.76
CA PHE A 329 -15.00 -18.73 -11.58
C PHE A 329 -15.03 -19.39 -12.96
N TYR A 330 -15.72 -20.53 -13.14
CA TYR A 330 -15.83 -21.21 -14.43
C TYR A 330 -16.55 -20.36 -15.49
N ASP A 331 -17.34 -19.37 -15.07
CA ASP A 331 -18.04 -18.43 -15.96
C ASP A 331 -17.17 -17.21 -16.34
N PHE A 332 -15.86 -17.30 -16.15
CA PHE A 332 -14.87 -16.29 -16.48
C PHE A 332 -13.67 -16.94 -17.18
N PRO A 333 -12.86 -16.18 -17.94
CA PRO A 333 -11.74 -16.74 -18.70
C PRO A 333 -10.82 -17.66 -17.90
N ALA A 334 -10.45 -18.81 -18.48
CA ALA A 334 -9.62 -19.81 -17.81
C ALA A 334 -8.28 -19.24 -17.30
N GLU A 335 -7.67 -18.33 -18.06
CA GLU A 335 -6.43 -17.65 -17.66
C GLU A 335 -6.56 -16.82 -16.37
N HIS A 336 -7.78 -16.39 -16.03
CA HIS A 336 -8.04 -15.58 -14.84
C HIS A 336 -8.21 -16.44 -13.58
N TRP A 337 -8.55 -17.72 -13.72
CA TRP A 337 -8.92 -18.63 -12.62
C TRP A 337 -7.89 -18.66 -11.48
N VAL A 338 -6.60 -18.64 -11.82
CA VAL A 338 -5.51 -18.61 -10.84
C VAL A 338 -5.58 -17.39 -9.90
N HIS A 339 -6.20 -16.30 -10.34
CA HIS A 339 -6.37 -15.08 -9.57
C HIS A 339 -7.71 -15.00 -8.86
N ILE A 340 -8.79 -15.49 -9.46
CA ILE A 340 -10.15 -15.29 -8.95
C ILE A 340 -10.66 -16.44 -8.07
N ARG A 341 -10.04 -17.63 -8.10
CA ARG A 341 -10.36 -18.72 -7.16
C ARG A 341 -9.99 -18.42 -5.70
N THR A 342 -9.13 -17.42 -5.46
CA THR A 342 -8.54 -17.15 -4.13
C THR A 342 -8.43 -15.65 -3.83
N THR A 343 -8.30 -15.31 -2.56
CA THR A 343 -7.98 -13.97 -2.04
C THR A 343 -6.47 -13.72 -1.91
N ASN A 344 -5.62 -14.53 -2.55
CA ASN A 344 -4.16 -14.42 -2.46
C ASN A 344 -3.59 -13.02 -2.79
N PRO A 345 -4.16 -12.21 -3.71
CA PRO A 345 -3.71 -10.83 -3.91
C PRO A 345 -3.75 -9.98 -2.63
N ILE A 346 -4.74 -10.18 -1.77
CA ILE A 346 -4.83 -9.54 -0.46
C ILE A 346 -3.87 -10.23 0.52
N GLU A 347 -3.96 -11.55 0.67
CA GLU A 347 -3.20 -12.30 1.69
C GLU A 347 -1.68 -12.10 1.54
N SER A 348 -1.16 -12.16 0.31
CA SER A 348 0.27 -11.99 0.02
C SER A 348 0.76 -10.59 0.39
N THR A 349 -0.08 -9.58 0.16
CA THR A 349 0.21 -8.19 0.53
C THR A 349 0.21 -8.04 2.04
N PHE A 350 -0.79 -8.60 2.73
CA PHE A 350 -0.91 -8.49 4.18
C PHE A 350 0.07 -9.33 4.97
N ALA A 351 0.61 -10.42 4.42
CA ALA A 351 1.73 -11.13 5.02
C ALA A 351 2.92 -10.17 5.25
N THR A 352 3.19 -9.31 4.26
CA THR A 352 4.23 -8.28 4.34
C THR A 352 3.88 -7.18 5.34
N VAL A 353 2.61 -6.73 5.37
CA VAL A 353 2.11 -5.73 6.33
C VAL A 353 2.28 -6.25 7.77
N ARG A 354 1.80 -7.46 8.06
CA ARG A 354 1.85 -8.09 9.39
C ARG A 354 3.27 -8.27 9.91
N LEU A 355 4.21 -8.65 9.03
CA LEU A 355 5.62 -8.77 9.39
C LEU A 355 6.20 -7.43 9.87
N ARG A 356 5.81 -6.34 9.21
CA ARG A 356 6.35 -4.98 9.46
C ARG A 356 5.67 -4.32 10.66
N THR A 357 4.35 -4.47 10.81
CA THR A 357 3.61 -3.94 11.98
C THR A 357 4.02 -4.63 13.28
N LYS A 358 4.33 -5.93 13.27
CA LYS A 358 4.83 -6.65 14.46
C LYS A 358 6.15 -6.08 15.00
N ARG A 359 7.01 -5.55 14.12
CA ARG A 359 8.30 -4.92 14.49
C ARG A 359 8.11 -3.48 14.94
N ALA A 360 7.19 -2.75 14.32
CA ALA A 360 6.82 -1.38 14.68
C ALA A 360 5.89 -1.33 15.91
N ARG A 361 6.31 -1.90 17.06
CA ARG A 361 5.57 -2.03 18.34
C ARG A 361 5.02 -0.71 18.96
N ASN A 362 5.13 0.42 18.26
CA ASN A 362 4.80 1.80 18.68
C ASN A 362 3.73 2.48 17.80
N CYS A 363 2.80 1.71 17.20
CA CYS A 363 1.59 2.26 16.59
C CYS A 363 0.60 2.59 17.71
N GLY A 364 0.56 3.86 18.12
CA GLY A 364 -0.19 4.31 19.30
C GLY A 364 -1.70 4.30 19.08
N SER A 365 -2.19 4.92 18.01
CA SER A 365 -3.63 5.08 17.75
C SER A 365 -4.14 4.25 16.57
N ARG A 366 -5.46 4.04 16.53
CA ARG A 366 -6.22 3.50 15.38
C ARG A 366 -5.88 4.23 14.07
N GLU A 367 -5.96 5.55 14.03
CA GLU A 367 -5.67 6.36 12.84
C GLU A 367 -4.23 6.19 12.33
N THR A 368 -3.25 6.19 13.24
CA THR A 368 -1.85 5.97 12.86
C THR A 368 -1.68 4.58 12.24
N THR A 369 -2.34 3.57 12.82
CA THR A 369 -2.28 2.19 12.31
C THR A 369 -2.86 2.10 10.90
N LEU A 370 -4.03 2.72 10.66
CA LEU A 370 -4.64 2.78 9.34
C LEU A 370 -3.74 3.46 8.32
N ALA A 371 -3.25 4.65 8.64
CA ALA A 371 -2.36 5.41 7.77
C ALA A 371 -1.10 4.61 7.39
N MET A 372 -0.51 3.90 8.36
CA MET A 372 0.63 3.02 8.10
C MET A 372 0.29 1.84 7.21
N VAL A 373 -0.84 1.17 7.45
CA VAL A 373 -1.29 0.07 6.59
C VAL A 373 -1.55 0.59 5.19
N TYR A 374 -2.20 1.73 5.04
CA TYR A 374 -2.40 2.41 3.75
C TYR A 374 -1.07 2.62 3.01
N LYS A 375 -0.06 3.24 3.64
CA LYS A 375 1.26 3.45 3.01
C LYS A 375 1.95 2.13 2.65
N LEU A 376 1.79 1.09 3.47
CA LEU A 376 2.32 -0.24 3.19
C LEU A 376 1.66 -0.88 1.96
N LEU A 377 0.35 -0.76 1.84
CA LEU A 377 -0.42 -1.25 0.70
C LEU A 377 -0.11 -0.46 -0.57
N GLU A 378 -0.04 0.87 -0.48
CA GLU A 378 0.37 1.76 -1.59
C GLU A 378 1.79 1.40 -2.08
N SER A 379 2.72 1.15 -1.16
CA SER A 379 4.06 0.67 -1.52
C SER A 379 4.02 -0.70 -2.19
N ALA A 380 3.18 -1.62 -1.71
CA ALA A 380 3.09 -2.96 -2.27
C ALA A 380 2.46 -2.96 -3.67
N GLN A 381 1.48 -2.08 -3.90
CA GLN A 381 0.80 -1.90 -5.18
C GLN A 381 1.77 -1.65 -6.34
N LYS A 382 2.86 -0.92 -6.10
CA LYS A 382 3.89 -0.66 -7.12
C LYS A 382 4.52 -1.92 -7.72
N ASN A 383 4.51 -3.03 -6.98
CA ASN A 383 5.08 -4.31 -7.42
C ASN A 383 4.01 -5.32 -7.87
N TRP A 384 2.73 -4.96 -7.84
CA TRP A 384 1.67 -5.86 -8.28
C TRP A 384 1.71 -6.01 -9.79
N LYS A 385 1.90 -7.25 -10.24
CA LYS A 385 1.79 -7.62 -11.64
C LYS A 385 0.34 -7.52 -12.09
N ARG A 386 0.14 -7.19 -13.38
CA ARG A 386 -1.17 -7.35 -14.05
C ARG A 386 -1.66 -8.79 -13.92
N ILE A 387 -2.97 -8.99 -14.00
CA ILE A 387 -3.52 -10.34 -14.03
C ILE A 387 -3.07 -11.06 -15.31
N LYS A 388 -2.93 -12.39 -15.24
CA LYS A 388 -2.79 -13.22 -16.45
C LYS A 388 -4.06 -13.11 -17.30
N GLY A 389 -3.93 -13.23 -18.61
CA GLY A 389 -5.06 -13.10 -19.53
C GLY A 389 -5.68 -11.72 -19.64
N PHE A 390 -5.02 -10.64 -19.17
CA PHE A 390 -5.62 -9.29 -19.10
C PHE A 390 -6.25 -8.78 -20.43
N ASN A 391 -5.83 -9.28 -21.58
CA ASN A 391 -6.44 -8.96 -22.89
C ASN A 391 -7.91 -9.42 -22.98
N LEU A 392 -8.29 -10.47 -22.23
CA LEU A 392 -9.64 -11.01 -22.19
C LEU A 392 -10.57 -10.19 -21.28
N LEU A 393 -10.04 -9.24 -20.50
CA LEU A 393 -10.87 -8.37 -19.65
C LEU A 393 -11.84 -7.52 -20.46
N THR A 394 -11.49 -7.11 -21.68
CA THR A 394 -12.41 -6.38 -22.57
C THR A 394 -13.66 -7.20 -22.88
N LEU A 395 -13.51 -8.52 -23.08
CA LEU A 395 -14.65 -9.43 -23.30
C LEU A 395 -15.52 -9.52 -22.04
N VAL A 396 -14.90 -9.64 -20.87
CA VAL A 396 -15.61 -9.68 -19.58
C VAL A 396 -16.35 -8.36 -19.30
N VAL A 397 -15.73 -7.23 -19.62
CA VAL A 397 -16.32 -5.89 -19.49
C VAL A 397 -17.55 -5.74 -20.40
N ASN A 398 -17.48 -6.30 -21.61
CA ASN A 398 -18.55 -6.30 -22.61
C ASN A 398 -19.61 -7.38 -22.38
N ASN A 399 -19.61 -8.06 -21.22
CA ASN A 399 -20.56 -9.13 -20.87
C ASN A 399 -20.55 -10.33 -21.82
N VAL A 400 -19.43 -10.64 -22.47
CA VAL A 400 -19.28 -11.88 -23.24
C VAL A 400 -19.41 -13.06 -22.27
N THR A 401 -20.24 -14.03 -22.64
CA THR A 401 -20.47 -15.24 -21.85
C THR A 401 -19.29 -16.20 -22.00
N PHE A 402 -18.84 -16.73 -20.87
CA PHE A 402 -17.85 -17.79 -20.80
C PHE A 402 -18.50 -19.04 -20.20
N LYS A 403 -18.13 -20.20 -20.72
CA LYS A 403 -18.44 -21.50 -20.14
C LYS A 403 -17.15 -22.29 -20.06
N ASP A 404 -16.85 -22.83 -18.88
CA ASP A 404 -15.59 -23.54 -18.62
C ASP A 404 -14.35 -22.71 -19.01
N GLY A 405 -14.46 -21.40 -18.90
CA GLY A 405 -13.39 -20.45 -19.19
C GLY A 405 -13.13 -20.19 -20.67
N GLU A 406 -13.93 -20.77 -21.57
CA GLU A 406 -13.93 -20.51 -23.00
C GLU A 406 -15.10 -19.61 -23.39
N GLN A 407 -14.89 -18.76 -24.40
CA GLN A 407 -15.95 -17.90 -24.92
C GLN A 407 -17.04 -18.76 -25.59
N VAL A 408 -18.29 -18.52 -25.22
CA VAL A 408 -19.43 -19.09 -25.95
C VAL A 408 -19.59 -18.30 -27.25
N GLN A 409 -19.24 -18.90 -28.38
CA GLN A 409 -19.57 -18.33 -29.69
C GLN A 409 -21.05 -18.59 -29.95
N ASP A 410 -21.83 -17.52 -30.12
CA ASP A 410 -23.21 -17.64 -30.58
C ASP A 410 -23.20 -18.32 -31.96
N GLN A 411 -23.80 -19.49 -32.07
CA GLN A 411 -23.91 -20.26 -33.32
C GLN A 411 -24.96 -19.67 -34.28
N SER A 412 -25.39 -18.41 -34.10
CA SER A 412 -26.40 -17.78 -34.95
C SER A 412 -25.88 -17.38 -36.34
N ASP A 413 -24.57 -17.19 -36.52
CA ASP A 413 -24.00 -16.75 -37.81
C ASP A 413 -23.51 -17.90 -38.72
N ARG A 414 -23.61 -19.17 -38.29
CA ARG A 414 -23.17 -20.33 -39.09
C ARG A 414 -24.26 -20.98 -39.95
N ASN A 415 -25.52 -20.58 -39.81
CA ASN A 415 -26.64 -21.09 -40.62
C ASN A 415 -27.08 -20.12 -41.74
N ALA A 416 -26.29 -19.09 -42.03
CA ALA A 416 -26.50 -18.17 -43.15
C ALA A 416 -25.26 -18.16 -44.06
N ALA A 417 -24.96 -19.29 -44.70
CA ALA A 417 -24.02 -19.37 -45.83
C ALA A 417 -24.47 -20.45 -46.82
#